data_AF-A0A3B8QZE8-F1
#
_entry.id   AF-A0A3B8QZE8-F1
#
_cell.length_a   1.000
_cell.length_b   1.000
_cell.length_c   1.000
_cell.angle_alpha   90.00
_cell.angle_beta   90.00
_cell.angle_gamma   90.00
#
_symmetry.space_group_name_H-M   'P 1'
#
loop_
_entity.id
_entity.type
_entity.pdbx_description
1 polymer ?
#
loop_
_entity_poly.entity_id
_entity_poly.type
_entity_poly.pdbx_seq_one_letter_code
_entity_poly.pdbx_strand_id
1 'polypeptide(L)'
;MPQPPKYRFYATLLDCFSDYINSDAIWGKYWGFSKNPPHTPEEFHQKQFQQVIDRINRVPFDSEAADKGTAFNEIIDCMVEHRKSDKVQMECIVEPDVTVRVMGQVDNCDPDERWADVEHIANPKAGKVTGVRARYNNREFVFDIALCRKFADYFNDALTQQFVSAIIPTAYGDVEVYGYIDDLKPLSAHDIKTTGSYSMAKFKSHWQHIVYPYCLLQNGSRILLFEYNVAEIDKYNRWKYFTETYMFNPERDIPRLKAHCEDLIQFIEDNRHLITDKKIFNLQ
;
A
#
# COMPACT_ATOMS: atom_id res chain seq x y z
N MET A 1 17.94 -11.28 -31.66
CA MET A 1 16.88 -10.90 -30.71
C MET A 1 17.52 -10.79 -29.34
N PRO A 2 17.13 -9.83 -28.48
CA PRO A 2 17.62 -9.78 -27.11
C PRO A 2 17.28 -11.10 -26.42
N GLN A 3 18.18 -11.64 -25.58
CA GLN A 3 17.85 -12.82 -24.79
C GLN A 3 16.76 -12.46 -23.77
N PRO A 4 15.81 -13.36 -23.50
CA PRO A 4 14.82 -13.12 -22.45
C PRO A 4 15.52 -12.97 -21.08
N PRO A 5 14.99 -12.13 -20.18
CA PRO A 5 15.54 -12.01 -18.83
C PRO A 5 15.47 -13.37 -18.12
N LYS A 6 16.48 -13.65 -17.30
CA LYS A 6 16.60 -14.90 -16.55
C LYS A 6 15.72 -14.89 -15.30
N TYR A 7 15.46 -13.71 -14.73
CA TYR A 7 14.58 -13.53 -13.57
C TYR A 7 13.61 -12.37 -13.76
N ARG A 8 12.51 -12.37 -13.00
CA ARG A 8 11.51 -11.29 -12.99
C ARG A 8 11.18 -10.89 -11.56
N PHE A 9 11.47 -9.65 -11.16
CA PHE A 9 11.23 -9.16 -9.80
C PHE A 9 10.27 -7.96 -9.82
N TYR A 10 9.19 -8.05 -9.05
CA TYR A 10 8.30 -6.91 -8.84
C TYR A 10 8.73 -6.12 -7.60
N ALA A 11 8.54 -4.79 -7.61
CA ALA A 11 9.07 -3.90 -6.56
C ALA A 11 8.75 -4.37 -5.13
N THR A 12 7.51 -4.78 -4.84
CA THR A 12 7.13 -5.23 -3.47
C THR A 12 7.72 -6.58 -3.06
N LEU A 13 8.25 -7.38 -4.00
CA LEU A 13 9.05 -8.56 -3.65
C LEU A 13 10.42 -8.12 -3.09
N LEU A 14 11.00 -7.06 -3.66
CA LEU A 14 12.24 -6.49 -3.16
C LEU A 14 12.06 -5.90 -1.76
N ASP A 15 10.90 -5.30 -1.47
CA ASP A 15 10.51 -4.85 -0.12
C ASP A 15 10.48 -6.03 0.86
N CYS A 16 9.77 -7.10 0.50
CA CYS A 16 9.66 -8.30 1.34
C CYS A 16 11.03 -8.94 1.62
N PHE A 17 11.92 -8.97 0.62
CA PHE A 17 13.28 -9.45 0.81
C PHE A 17 14.13 -8.52 1.69
N SER A 18 13.95 -7.20 1.58
CA SER A 18 14.56 -6.25 2.52
C SER A 18 14.07 -6.45 3.95
N ASP A 19 12.80 -6.75 4.16
CA ASP A 19 12.27 -7.05 5.50
C ASP A 19 12.89 -8.32 6.09
N TYR A 20 13.13 -9.35 5.27
CA TYR A 20 13.87 -10.54 5.67
C TYR A 20 15.32 -10.25 6.06
N ILE A 21 16.07 -9.53 5.22
CA ILE A 21 17.47 -9.16 5.52
C ILE A 21 17.56 -8.33 6.81
N ASN A 22 16.57 -7.47 7.06
CA ASN A 22 16.55 -6.56 8.21
C ASN A 22 15.69 -7.07 9.38
N SER A 23 15.38 -8.37 9.44
CA SER A 23 14.46 -8.94 10.43
C SER A 23 14.82 -8.56 11.87
N ASP A 24 16.11 -8.58 12.21
CA ASP A 24 16.58 -8.32 13.58
C ASP A 24 16.38 -6.85 13.97
N ALA A 25 16.67 -5.94 13.04
CA ALA A 25 16.46 -4.52 13.23
C ALA A 25 14.97 -4.19 13.35
N ILE A 26 14.14 -4.83 12.52
CA ILE A 26 12.68 -4.69 12.56
C ILE A 26 12.14 -5.22 13.88
N TRP A 27 12.57 -6.42 14.30
CA TRP A 27 12.15 -7.01 15.56
C TRP A 27 12.53 -6.13 16.75
N GLY A 28 13.77 -5.65 16.78
CA GLY A 28 14.27 -4.75 17.82
C GLY A 28 13.47 -3.44 17.90
N LYS A 29 13.10 -2.87 16.75
CA LYS A 29 12.29 -1.64 16.68
C LYS A 29 10.91 -1.81 17.31
N TYR A 30 10.22 -2.93 17.05
CA TYR A 30 8.84 -3.12 17.51
C TYR A 30 8.73 -3.81 18.87
N TRP A 31 9.67 -4.71 19.19
CA TRP A 31 9.55 -5.60 20.35
C TRP A 31 10.79 -5.67 21.23
N GLY A 32 11.88 -4.98 20.91
CA GLY A 32 13.12 -5.03 21.70
C GLY A 32 12.99 -4.57 23.16
N PHE A 33 11.99 -3.74 23.46
CA PHE A 33 11.65 -3.31 24.83
C PHE A 33 10.36 -3.94 25.37
N SER A 34 9.75 -4.87 24.63
CA SER A 34 8.54 -5.56 25.08
C SER A 34 8.89 -6.60 26.14
N LYS A 35 8.12 -6.64 27.24
CA LYS A 35 8.24 -7.71 28.24
C LYS A 35 7.71 -9.05 27.76
N ASN A 36 6.73 -9.02 26.86
CA ASN A 36 6.07 -10.19 26.28
C ASN A 36 5.95 -9.99 24.76
N PRO A 37 7.05 -10.14 24.00
CA PRO A 37 6.99 -10.06 22.55
C PRO A 37 6.15 -11.22 22.00
N PRO A 38 5.42 -11.04 20.88
CA PRO A 38 4.61 -12.10 20.31
C PRO A 38 5.45 -13.26 19.77
N HIS A 39 6.69 -12.98 19.34
CA HIS A 39 7.66 -13.93 18.78
C HIS A 39 9.06 -13.60 19.31
N THR A 40 9.92 -14.61 19.41
CA THR A 40 11.36 -14.43 19.58
C THR A 40 11.99 -13.84 18.30
N PRO A 41 13.22 -13.28 18.36
CA PRO A 41 13.92 -12.81 17.16
C PRO A 41 14.06 -13.90 16.09
N GLU A 42 14.43 -15.12 16.49
CA GLU A 42 14.60 -16.27 15.59
C GLU A 42 13.27 -16.67 14.92
N GLU A 43 12.18 -16.77 15.69
CA GLU A 43 10.86 -17.05 15.15
C GLU A 43 10.40 -15.96 14.17
N PHE A 44 10.72 -14.69 14.46
CA PHE A 44 10.42 -13.60 13.55
C PHE A 44 11.25 -13.68 12.27
N HIS A 45 12.55 -13.94 12.36
CA HIS A 45 13.41 -14.16 11.19
C HIS A 45 12.87 -15.28 10.30
N GLN A 46 12.52 -16.44 10.89
CA GLN A 46 11.95 -17.56 10.16
C GLN A 46 10.60 -17.21 9.51
N LYS A 47 9.77 -16.37 10.15
CA LYS A 47 8.54 -15.86 9.53
C LYS A 47 8.83 -14.95 8.35
N GLN A 48 9.84 -14.09 8.43
CA GLN A 48 10.24 -13.25 7.30
C GLN A 48 10.81 -14.08 6.15
N PHE A 49 11.61 -15.11 6.45
CA PHE A 49 12.04 -16.09 5.45
C PHE A 49 10.85 -16.72 4.73
N GLN A 50 9.89 -17.26 5.48
CA GLN A 50 8.71 -17.91 4.89
C GLN A 50 7.89 -16.91 4.06
N GLN A 51 7.76 -15.66 4.51
CA GLN A 51 7.07 -14.63 3.73
C GLN A 51 7.74 -14.37 2.37
N VAL A 52 9.07 -14.36 2.28
CA VAL A 52 9.76 -14.23 0.98
C VAL A 52 9.42 -15.42 0.08
N ILE A 53 9.48 -16.65 0.60
CA ILE A 53 9.13 -17.86 -0.15
C ILE A 53 7.67 -17.83 -0.63
N ASP A 54 6.74 -17.50 0.26
CA ASP A 54 5.30 -17.40 -0.03
C ASP A 54 5.03 -16.32 -1.09
N ARG A 55 5.74 -15.19 -1.02
CA ARG A 55 5.63 -14.07 -1.97
C ARG A 55 6.18 -14.41 -3.35
N ILE A 56 7.27 -15.19 -3.42
CA ILE A 56 7.80 -15.76 -4.68
C ILE A 56 6.78 -16.75 -5.26
N ASN A 57 6.23 -17.63 -4.42
CA ASN A 57 5.27 -18.66 -4.80
C ASN A 57 3.84 -18.13 -5.02
N ARG A 58 3.62 -16.82 -4.86
CA ARG A 58 2.32 -16.14 -4.99
C ARG A 58 1.23 -16.79 -4.13
N VAL A 59 1.60 -17.27 -2.95
CA VAL A 59 0.65 -17.78 -1.97
C VAL A 59 -0.30 -16.64 -1.59
N PRO A 60 -1.63 -16.81 -1.76
CA PRO A 60 -2.58 -15.80 -1.33
C PRO A 60 -2.45 -15.56 0.17
N PHE A 61 -2.48 -14.30 0.58
CA PHE A 61 -2.51 -13.92 1.98
C PHE A 61 -3.72 -13.03 2.25
N ASP A 62 -4.28 -13.18 3.44
CA ASP A 62 -5.44 -12.40 3.89
C ASP A 62 -4.98 -11.27 4.80
N SER A 63 -5.25 -10.02 4.42
CA SER A 63 -4.85 -8.85 5.19
C SER A 63 -5.86 -7.72 5.03
N GLU A 64 -6.57 -7.41 6.12
CA GLU A 64 -7.51 -6.28 6.18
C GLU A 64 -6.83 -4.95 5.82
N ALA A 65 -5.57 -4.75 6.24
CA ALA A 65 -4.83 -3.54 5.93
C ALA A 65 -4.51 -3.42 4.43
N ALA A 66 -4.15 -4.54 3.78
CA ALA A 66 -3.90 -4.56 2.34
C ALA A 66 -5.20 -4.34 1.54
N ASP A 67 -6.30 -4.95 1.98
CA ASP A 67 -7.62 -4.77 1.37
C ASP A 67 -8.14 -3.34 1.53
N LYS A 68 -7.95 -2.73 2.71
CA LYS A 68 -8.31 -1.34 2.96
C LYS A 68 -7.52 -0.40 2.04
N GLY A 69 -6.23 -0.64 1.87
CA GLY A 69 -5.38 0.12 0.93
C GLY A 69 -5.86 -0.03 -0.51
N THR A 70 -6.17 -1.26 -0.94
CA THR A 70 -6.68 -1.55 -2.28
C THR A 70 -8.02 -0.86 -2.54
N ALA A 71 -8.96 -0.94 -1.58
CA ALA A 71 -10.26 -0.29 -1.69
C ALA A 71 -10.14 1.24 -1.71
N PHE A 72 -9.23 1.82 -0.92
CA PHE A 72 -8.99 3.25 -0.94
C PHE A 72 -8.42 3.71 -2.29
N ASN A 73 -7.39 3.04 -2.79
CA ASN A 73 -6.77 3.35 -4.08
C ASN A 73 -7.79 3.31 -5.24
N GLU A 74 -8.58 2.23 -5.33
CA GLU A 74 -9.60 2.09 -6.37
C GLU A 74 -10.69 3.18 -6.29
N ILE A 75 -11.04 3.69 -5.10
CA ILE A 75 -11.93 4.85 -4.97
C ILE A 75 -11.31 6.08 -5.61
N ILE A 76 -10.02 6.34 -5.33
CA ILE A 76 -9.31 7.50 -5.90
C ILE A 76 -9.24 7.37 -7.42
N ASP A 77 -8.83 6.21 -7.93
CA ASP A 77 -8.78 5.93 -9.37
C ASP A 77 -10.14 6.19 -10.03
N CYS A 78 -11.24 5.66 -9.45
CA CYS A 78 -12.58 5.89 -9.98
C CYS A 78 -13.00 7.37 -10.00
N MET A 79 -12.58 8.13 -8.97
CA MET A 79 -12.86 9.56 -8.89
C MET A 79 -12.07 10.35 -9.94
N VAL A 80 -10.78 10.02 -10.12
CA VAL A 80 -9.88 10.66 -11.11
C VAL A 80 -10.31 10.34 -12.54
N GLU A 81 -10.65 9.08 -12.82
CA GLU A 81 -11.01 8.62 -14.17
C GLU A 81 -12.50 8.76 -14.50
N HIS A 82 -13.30 9.25 -13.56
CA HIS A 82 -14.76 9.40 -13.69
C HIS A 82 -15.47 8.11 -14.14
N ARG A 83 -15.04 6.96 -13.61
CA ARG A 83 -15.61 5.65 -13.91
C ARG A 83 -16.19 4.95 -12.69
N LYS A 84 -16.91 3.85 -12.92
CA LYS A 84 -17.29 2.91 -11.87
C LYS A 84 -16.19 1.86 -11.68
N SER A 85 -16.17 1.24 -10.51
CA SER A 85 -15.28 0.11 -10.24
C SER A 85 -15.97 -1.21 -10.58
N ASP A 86 -15.21 -2.12 -11.20
CA ASP A 86 -15.61 -3.51 -11.41
C ASP A 86 -15.13 -4.44 -10.28
N LYS A 87 -14.28 -3.93 -9.37
CA LYS A 87 -13.61 -4.71 -8.31
C LYS A 87 -14.14 -4.40 -6.92
N VAL A 88 -14.53 -3.15 -6.67
CA VAL A 88 -14.94 -2.65 -5.36
C VAL A 88 -16.35 -2.10 -5.47
N GLN A 89 -17.27 -2.63 -4.67
CA GLN A 89 -18.63 -2.07 -4.62
C GLN A 89 -18.60 -0.79 -3.79
N MET A 90 -19.01 0.32 -4.38
CA MET A 90 -18.97 1.64 -3.75
C MET A 90 -20.38 2.22 -3.57
N GLU A 91 -20.63 2.81 -2.40
CA GLU A 91 -21.87 3.49 -2.06
C GLU A 91 -21.57 4.82 -1.37
N CYS A 92 -22.22 5.91 -1.80
CA CYS A 92 -22.11 7.20 -1.11
C CYS A 92 -22.87 7.15 0.21
N ILE A 93 -22.22 7.56 1.30
CA ILE A 93 -22.85 7.80 2.59
C ILE A 93 -23.30 9.25 2.61
N VAL A 94 -24.58 9.48 2.89
CA VAL A 94 -25.19 10.81 2.98
C VAL A 94 -25.69 11.10 4.38
N GLU A 95 -25.72 12.39 4.73
CA GLU A 95 -26.41 12.90 5.91
C GLU A 95 -27.90 12.51 5.87
N PRO A 96 -28.46 11.98 6.98
CA PRO A 96 -29.87 11.59 7.03
C PRO A 96 -30.80 12.82 7.02
N ASP A 97 -32.06 12.62 6.66
CA ASP A 97 -33.08 13.68 6.63
C ASP A 97 -33.38 14.28 8.02
N VAL A 98 -33.16 13.49 9.07
CA VAL A 98 -33.46 13.83 10.45
C VAL A 98 -32.25 13.52 11.33
N THR A 99 -31.90 14.43 12.22
CA THR A 99 -30.93 14.19 13.30
C THR A 99 -31.64 14.06 14.63
N VAL A 100 -31.00 13.34 15.54
CA VAL A 100 -31.52 13.09 16.88
C VAL A 100 -30.85 14.06 17.86
N ARG A 101 -31.65 14.85 18.56
CA ARG A 101 -31.20 15.71 19.67
C ARG A 101 -31.60 15.06 20.99
N VAL A 102 -30.62 14.70 21.80
CA VAL A 102 -30.87 14.23 23.17
C VAL A 102 -31.21 15.43 24.05
N MET A 103 -32.41 15.43 24.63
CA MET A 103 -32.94 16.51 25.47
C MET A 103 -32.76 16.23 26.96
N GLY A 104 -32.66 14.96 27.33
CA GLY A 104 -32.40 14.50 28.69
C GLY A 104 -31.95 13.04 28.66
N GLN A 105 -31.07 12.65 29.58
CA GLN A 105 -30.56 11.30 29.71
C GLN A 105 -30.46 10.96 31.20
N VAL A 106 -30.90 9.75 31.57
CA VAL A 106 -30.67 9.23 32.92
C VAL A 106 -29.34 8.46 32.93
N ASP A 107 -28.34 9.06 33.59
CA ASP A 107 -27.01 8.47 33.77
C ASP A 107 -26.87 7.81 35.16
N ASN A 108 -25.95 6.85 35.29
CA ASN A 108 -25.67 6.10 36.54
C ASN A 108 -26.85 5.27 37.10
N CYS A 109 -27.67 4.68 36.23
CA CYS A 109 -28.70 3.70 36.59
C CYS A 109 -28.34 2.29 36.06
N ASP A 110 -29.08 1.28 36.53
CA ASP A 110 -28.95 -0.08 35.99
C ASP A 110 -29.24 -0.09 34.47
N PRO A 111 -28.62 -0.99 33.68
CA PRO A 111 -28.75 -0.98 32.22
C PRO A 111 -30.20 -0.95 31.69
N ASP A 112 -31.11 -1.62 32.40
CA ASP A 112 -32.53 -1.71 32.05
C ASP A 112 -33.33 -0.42 32.36
N GLU A 113 -32.72 0.52 33.08
CA GLU A 113 -33.32 1.80 33.47
C GLU A 113 -32.80 3.00 32.65
N ARG A 114 -31.87 2.75 31.72
CA ARG A 114 -31.32 3.79 30.85
C ARG A 114 -32.33 4.18 29.77
N TRP A 115 -32.77 5.42 29.80
CA TRP A 115 -33.55 6.02 28.73
C TRP A 115 -33.08 7.46 28.45
N ALA A 116 -33.38 7.93 27.25
CA ALA A 116 -33.09 9.28 26.82
C ALA A 116 -34.32 9.88 26.12
N ASP A 117 -34.68 11.10 26.48
CA ASP A 117 -35.62 11.90 25.71
C ASP A 117 -34.93 12.36 24.44
N VAL A 118 -35.51 12.01 23.29
CA VAL A 118 -34.97 12.37 21.99
C VAL A 118 -35.97 13.16 21.17
N GLU A 119 -35.50 14.24 20.56
CA GLU A 119 -36.24 15.00 19.57
C GLU A 119 -35.65 14.73 18.18
N HIS A 120 -36.52 14.43 17.22
CA HIS A 120 -36.13 14.26 15.83
C HIS A 120 -36.28 15.60 15.12
N ILE A 121 -35.17 16.20 14.72
CA ILE A 121 -35.13 17.51 14.07
C ILE A 121 -34.66 17.37 12.64
N ALA A 122 -35.23 18.18 11.73
CA ALA A 122 -34.81 18.18 10.33
C ALA A 122 -33.31 18.52 10.21
N ASN A 123 -32.59 17.72 9.43
CA ASN A 123 -31.16 17.94 9.21
C ASN A 123 -30.94 18.95 8.07
N PRO A 124 -30.38 20.15 8.34
CA PRO A 124 -30.11 21.12 7.29
C PRO A 124 -29.05 20.65 6.28
N LYS A 125 -28.33 19.56 6.59
CA LYS A 125 -27.33 18.95 5.72
C LYS A 125 -27.82 17.67 5.03
N ALA A 126 -29.11 17.31 5.15
CA ALA A 126 -29.67 16.11 4.54
C ALA A 126 -29.23 15.93 3.07
N GLY A 127 -28.88 14.70 2.70
CA GLY A 127 -28.41 14.36 1.34
C GLY A 127 -26.97 14.78 1.03
N LYS A 128 -26.29 15.53 1.92
CA LYS A 128 -24.87 15.85 1.74
C LYS A 128 -24.04 14.58 1.90
N VAL A 129 -23.21 14.27 0.90
CA VAL A 129 -22.25 13.16 0.98
C VAL A 129 -21.20 13.45 2.07
N THR A 130 -21.00 12.49 2.96
CA THR A 130 -20.03 12.54 4.08
C THR A 130 -18.96 11.46 3.98
N GLY A 131 -19.21 10.39 3.24
CA GLY A 131 -18.23 9.32 3.05
C GLY A 131 -18.54 8.43 1.87
N VAL A 132 -17.62 7.50 1.63
CA VAL A 132 -17.77 6.40 0.68
C VAL A 132 -17.65 5.09 1.45
N ARG A 133 -18.68 4.24 1.35
CA ARG A 133 -18.63 2.86 1.79
C ARG A 133 -18.09 2.00 0.65
N ALA A 134 -17.05 1.24 0.92
CA ALA A 134 -16.41 0.33 -0.01
C ALA A 134 -16.57 -1.11 0.50
N ARG A 135 -17.05 -2.02 -0.34
CA ARG A 135 -17.06 -3.46 -0.05
C ARG A 135 -16.08 -4.16 -0.98
N TYR A 136 -15.12 -4.87 -0.40
CA TYR A 136 -14.05 -5.57 -1.11
C TYR A 136 -13.62 -6.79 -0.29
N ASN A 137 -13.41 -7.95 -0.92
CA ASN A 137 -12.98 -9.19 -0.25
C ASN A 137 -13.76 -9.54 1.04
N ASN A 138 -15.10 -9.44 0.98
CA ASN A 138 -16.00 -9.67 2.13
C ASN A 138 -15.79 -8.72 3.34
N ARG A 139 -15.06 -7.62 3.15
CA ARG A 139 -14.87 -6.56 4.14
C ARG A 139 -15.61 -5.29 3.71
N GLU A 140 -16.00 -4.50 4.70
CA GLU A 140 -16.56 -3.17 4.49
C GLU A 140 -15.62 -2.12 5.09
N PHE A 141 -15.32 -1.10 4.31
CA PHE A 141 -14.52 0.05 4.72
C PHE A 141 -15.33 1.33 4.51
N VAL A 142 -15.15 2.29 5.41
CA VAL A 142 -15.75 3.63 5.27
C VAL A 142 -14.62 4.65 5.22
N PHE A 143 -14.65 5.48 4.19
CA PHE A 143 -13.69 6.56 3.99
C PHE A 143 -14.40 7.91 4.00
N ASP A 144 -13.78 8.89 4.65
CA ASP A 144 -14.28 10.26 4.69
C ASP A 144 -14.19 10.90 3.29
N ILE A 145 -15.29 11.50 2.81
CA ILE A 145 -15.35 12.05 1.45
C ILE A 145 -14.36 13.20 1.23
N ALA A 146 -14.03 13.97 2.28
CA ALA A 146 -13.07 15.07 2.18
C ALA A 146 -11.65 14.52 2.00
N LEU A 147 -11.31 13.40 2.63
CA LEU A 147 -10.06 12.69 2.37
C LEU A 147 -10.00 12.19 0.92
N CYS A 148 -11.06 11.50 0.46
CA CYS A 148 -11.11 10.97 -0.91
C CYS A 148 -10.99 12.08 -1.95
N ARG A 149 -11.74 13.18 -1.80
CA ARG A 149 -11.63 14.36 -2.68
C ARG A 149 -10.24 14.96 -2.64
N LYS A 150 -9.62 15.08 -1.47
CA LYS A 150 -8.26 15.62 -1.35
C LYS A 150 -7.23 14.81 -2.18
N PHE A 151 -7.35 13.49 -2.18
CA PHE A 151 -6.51 12.62 -3.02
C PHE A 151 -6.87 12.75 -4.50
N ALA A 152 -8.16 12.65 -4.86
CA ALA A 152 -8.60 12.75 -6.24
C ALA A 152 -8.23 14.09 -6.89
N ASP A 153 -8.41 15.20 -6.17
CA ASP A 153 -8.04 16.55 -6.63
C ASP A 153 -6.51 16.65 -6.84
N TYR A 154 -5.71 16.03 -5.96
CA TYR A 154 -4.25 15.98 -6.12
C TYR A 154 -3.86 15.22 -7.39
N PHE A 155 -4.53 14.10 -7.66
CA PHE A 155 -4.26 13.20 -8.79
C PHE A 155 -5.03 13.52 -10.06
N ASN A 156 -5.74 14.65 -10.11
CA ASN A 156 -6.39 15.09 -11.34
C ASN A 156 -5.39 15.08 -12.52
N ASP A 157 -5.86 14.56 -13.66
CA ASP A 157 -5.09 14.36 -14.90
C ASP A 157 -3.88 13.41 -14.81
N ALA A 158 -3.73 12.66 -13.71
CA ALA A 158 -2.74 11.59 -13.65
C ALA A 158 -3.18 10.39 -14.51
N LEU A 159 -2.22 9.65 -15.04
CA LEU A 159 -2.47 8.34 -15.62
C LEU A 159 -2.46 7.32 -14.48
N THR A 160 -3.60 6.71 -14.18
CA THR A 160 -3.70 5.73 -13.09
C THR A 160 -3.18 4.35 -13.51
N GLN A 161 -2.71 3.55 -12.55
CA GLN A 161 -2.39 2.12 -12.71
C GLN A 161 -1.44 1.79 -13.87
N GLN A 162 -0.35 2.57 -14.03
CA GLN A 162 0.58 2.43 -15.15
C GLN A 162 1.59 1.32 -14.90
N PHE A 163 1.57 0.28 -15.76
CA PHE A 163 2.59 -0.76 -15.75
C PHE A 163 3.94 -0.23 -16.26
N VAL A 164 5.00 -0.50 -15.51
CA VAL A 164 6.38 -0.20 -15.90
C VAL A 164 7.29 -1.40 -15.71
N SER A 165 8.22 -1.60 -16.63
CA SER A 165 9.26 -2.62 -16.55
C SER A 165 10.55 -2.16 -17.23
N ALA A 166 11.68 -2.71 -16.80
CA ALA A 166 12.98 -2.54 -17.45
C ALA A 166 13.93 -3.67 -17.08
N ILE A 167 14.98 -3.86 -17.89
CA ILE A 167 16.02 -4.86 -17.66
C ILE A 167 17.17 -4.25 -16.87
N ILE A 168 17.51 -4.84 -15.73
CA ILE A 168 18.75 -4.58 -15.00
C ILE A 168 19.76 -5.72 -15.20
N PRO A 169 20.91 -5.45 -15.83
CA PRO A 169 21.96 -6.47 -15.99
C PRO A 169 22.66 -6.77 -14.66
N THR A 170 22.75 -8.05 -14.31
CA THR A 170 23.42 -8.54 -13.11
C THR A 170 24.56 -9.51 -13.44
N ALA A 171 25.42 -9.81 -12.45
CA ALA A 171 26.43 -10.85 -12.57
C ALA A 171 25.85 -12.26 -12.81
N TYR A 172 24.58 -12.49 -12.46
CA TYR A 172 23.92 -13.80 -12.55
C TYR A 172 22.94 -13.91 -13.73
N GLY A 173 22.87 -12.90 -14.59
CA GLY A 173 21.99 -12.78 -15.75
C GLY A 173 21.05 -11.58 -15.67
N ASP A 174 20.36 -11.29 -16.76
CA ASP A 174 19.44 -10.17 -16.83
C ASP A 174 18.19 -10.39 -15.95
N VAL A 175 17.77 -9.34 -15.25
CA VAL A 175 16.57 -9.33 -14.42
C VAL A 175 15.60 -8.31 -15.00
N GLU A 176 14.36 -8.70 -15.25
CA GLU A 176 13.27 -7.75 -15.47
C GLU A 176 12.73 -7.27 -14.12
N VAL A 177 12.93 -5.99 -13.82
CA VAL A 177 12.26 -5.34 -12.68
C VAL A 177 10.99 -4.67 -13.15
N TYR A 178 9.90 -4.79 -12.38
CA TYR A 178 8.59 -4.26 -12.81
C TYR A 178 7.66 -3.87 -11.67
N GLY A 179 6.57 -3.18 -12.01
CA GLY A 179 5.48 -2.84 -11.09
C GLY A 179 4.39 -2.00 -11.74
N TYR A 180 3.44 -1.56 -10.93
CA TYR A 180 2.37 -0.66 -11.32
C TYR A 180 2.52 0.62 -10.50
N ILE A 181 2.62 1.76 -11.19
CA ILE A 181 2.56 3.09 -10.59
C ILE A 181 1.09 3.40 -10.36
N ASP A 182 0.72 3.83 -9.15
CA ASP A 182 -0.67 4.19 -8.85
C ASP A 182 -1.09 5.39 -9.70
N ASP A 183 -0.31 6.47 -9.64
CA ASP A 183 -0.57 7.69 -10.41
C ASP A 183 0.72 8.21 -11.05
N LEU A 184 0.70 8.39 -12.37
CA LEU A 184 1.79 8.98 -13.13
C LEU A 184 1.42 10.37 -13.63
N LYS A 185 2.16 11.38 -13.15
CA LYS A 185 2.07 12.78 -13.61
C LYS A 185 3.27 13.12 -14.52
N PRO A 186 3.21 14.24 -15.27
CA PRO A 186 4.28 14.58 -16.23
C PRO A 186 5.69 14.67 -15.65
N LEU A 187 5.83 14.98 -14.35
CA LEU A 187 7.12 15.19 -13.69
C LEU A 187 7.36 14.26 -12.50
N SER A 188 6.41 13.41 -12.14
CA SER A 188 6.48 12.59 -10.91
C SER A 188 5.68 11.29 -11.03
N ALA A 189 6.20 10.25 -10.40
CA ALA A 189 5.48 9.00 -10.16
C ALA A 189 5.02 8.96 -8.71
N HIS A 190 3.85 8.36 -8.47
CA HIS A 190 3.22 8.36 -7.15
C HIS A 190 2.73 6.98 -6.77
N ASP A 191 2.69 6.75 -5.46
CA ASP A 191 2.09 5.57 -4.85
C ASP A 191 1.26 5.99 -3.62
N ILE A 192 0.04 5.49 -3.54
CA ILE A 192 -0.90 5.77 -2.46
C ILE A 192 -0.72 4.73 -1.35
N LYS A 193 -0.48 5.22 -0.13
CA LYS A 193 -0.37 4.35 1.06
C LYS A 193 -1.44 4.67 2.09
N THR A 194 -2.08 3.64 2.62
CA THR A 194 -2.91 3.76 3.82
C THR A 194 -2.18 3.19 5.04
N THR A 195 -2.27 3.86 6.19
CA THR A 195 -1.67 3.38 7.44
C THR A 195 -2.49 3.78 8.66
N GLY A 196 -2.48 2.97 9.73
CA GLY A 196 -3.12 3.34 11.00
C GLY A 196 -2.34 4.39 11.81
N SER A 197 -1.03 4.50 11.55
CA SER A 197 -0.14 5.50 12.15
C SER A 197 1.07 5.72 11.25
N TYR A 198 1.39 6.98 11.01
CA TYR A 198 2.50 7.42 10.18
C TYR A 198 3.62 8.01 11.05
N SER A 199 4.86 7.78 10.61
CA SER A 199 6.08 8.35 11.17
C SER A 199 6.97 8.80 10.00
N MET A 200 7.75 9.87 10.18
CA MET A 200 8.63 10.36 9.12
C MET A 200 9.55 9.26 8.56
N ALA A 201 9.68 9.20 7.23
CA ALA A 201 10.51 8.24 6.50
C ALA A 201 10.05 6.78 6.67
N LYS A 202 8.74 6.56 6.83
CA LYS A 202 8.14 5.23 6.99
C LYS A 202 8.42 4.32 5.80
N PHE A 203 8.48 4.89 4.59
CA PHE A 203 8.62 4.12 3.34
C PHE A 203 10.03 4.26 2.71
N LYS A 204 11.01 4.75 3.47
CA LYS A 204 12.38 4.99 2.99
C LYS A 204 13.11 3.73 2.54
N SER A 205 12.78 2.57 3.09
CA SER A 205 13.38 1.28 2.73
C SER A 205 12.64 0.56 1.60
N HIS A 206 11.50 1.09 1.14
CA HIS A 206 10.74 0.47 0.05
C HIS A 206 11.43 0.74 -1.29
N TRP A 207 11.23 -0.15 -2.25
CA TRP A 207 11.91 -0.15 -3.55
C TRP A 207 11.10 0.48 -4.67
N GLN A 208 9.81 0.78 -4.46
CA GLN A 208 8.97 1.39 -5.51
C GLN A 208 9.55 2.74 -5.98
N HIS A 209 10.03 3.57 -5.05
CA HIS A 209 10.68 4.85 -5.35
C HIS A 209 12.06 4.74 -6.02
N ILE A 210 12.57 3.51 -6.21
CA ILE A 210 13.80 3.21 -6.97
C ILE A 210 13.43 2.52 -8.29
N VAL A 211 12.62 1.46 -8.23
CA VAL A 211 12.23 0.63 -9.38
C VAL A 211 11.43 1.45 -10.39
N TYR A 212 10.43 2.24 -9.97
CA TYR A 212 9.57 2.93 -10.95
C TYR A 212 10.32 4.02 -11.71
N PRO A 213 11.07 4.93 -11.05
CA PRO A 213 11.91 5.89 -11.77
C PRO A 213 12.98 5.21 -12.63
N TYR A 214 13.56 4.09 -12.18
CA TYR A 214 14.49 3.32 -12.99
C TYR A 214 13.84 2.82 -14.28
N CYS A 215 12.67 2.19 -14.20
CA CYS A 215 11.94 1.69 -15.37
C CYS A 215 11.56 2.83 -16.33
N LEU A 216 11.04 3.94 -15.80
CA LEU A 216 10.70 5.13 -16.60
C LEU A 216 11.94 5.66 -17.33
N LEU A 217 13.08 5.77 -16.64
CA LEU A 217 14.33 6.24 -17.23
C LEU A 217 14.84 5.33 -18.35
N GLN A 218 14.83 4.01 -18.14
CA GLN A 218 15.24 3.04 -19.17
C GLN A 218 14.32 3.09 -20.41
N ASN A 219 13.05 3.42 -20.21
CA ASN A 219 12.08 3.58 -21.29
C ASN A 219 12.05 5.00 -21.89
N GLY A 220 13.04 5.85 -21.56
CA GLY A 220 13.23 7.18 -22.15
C GLY A 220 12.48 8.33 -21.45
N SER A 221 11.74 8.06 -20.37
CA SER A 221 11.05 9.07 -19.57
C SER A 221 11.92 9.55 -18.40
N ARG A 222 12.23 10.84 -18.35
CA ARG A 222 13.10 11.44 -17.32
C ARG A 222 12.36 11.84 -16.04
N ILE A 223 11.38 11.03 -15.63
CA ILE A 223 10.64 11.22 -14.38
C ILE A 223 11.45 10.61 -13.24
N LEU A 224 12.12 11.45 -12.45
CA LEU A 224 13.00 11.05 -11.35
C LEU A 224 12.39 11.28 -9.98
N LEU A 225 11.36 12.13 -9.91
CA LEU A 225 10.66 12.45 -8.68
C LEU A 225 9.64 11.35 -8.37
N PHE A 226 9.69 10.82 -7.16
CA PHE A 226 8.73 9.86 -6.66
C PHE A 226 8.10 10.36 -5.36
N GLU A 227 6.81 10.14 -5.17
CA GLU A 227 6.12 10.46 -3.92
C GLU A 227 5.28 9.30 -3.39
N TYR A 228 5.36 9.08 -2.08
CA TYR A 228 4.31 8.36 -1.37
C TYR A 228 3.29 9.36 -0.84
N ASN A 229 2.03 9.18 -1.25
CA ASN A 229 0.90 9.97 -0.79
C ASN A 229 0.15 9.16 0.26
N VAL A 230 0.27 9.57 1.53
CA VAL A 230 -0.07 8.73 2.68
C VAL A 230 -1.34 9.21 3.36
N ALA A 231 -2.35 8.34 3.39
CA ALA A 231 -3.54 8.47 4.23
C ALA A 231 -3.30 7.76 5.57
N GLU A 232 -3.04 8.52 6.63
CA GLU A 232 -3.13 8.00 7.99
C GLU A 232 -4.60 7.97 8.39
N ILE A 233 -5.17 6.79 8.63
CA ILE A 233 -6.57 6.62 9.07
C ILE A 233 -6.55 5.80 10.36
N ASP A 234 -6.81 6.45 11.48
CA ASP A 234 -6.80 5.78 12.77
C ASP A 234 -8.05 4.90 12.99
N LYS A 235 -8.07 4.17 14.10
CA LYS A 235 -9.18 3.27 14.46
C LYS A 235 -10.52 3.97 14.72
N TYR A 236 -10.53 5.30 14.84
CA TYR A 236 -11.73 6.12 15.01
C TYR A 236 -12.11 6.85 13.70
N ASN A 237 -11.54 6.42 12.57
CA ASN A 237 -11.71 7.04 11.25
C ASN A 237 -11.30 8.51 11.17
N ARG A 238 -10.49 8.99 12.12
CA ARG A 238 -9.84 10.31 12.00
C ARG A 238 -8.68 10.16 11.05
N TRP A 239 -8.51 11.14 10.17
CA TRP A 239 -7.52 11.05 9.12
C TRP A 239 -6.54 12.22 9.10
N LYS A 240 -5.33 11.92 8.63
CA LYS A 240 -4.32 12.89 8.24
C LYS A 240 -3.75 12.50 6.88
N TYR A 241 -3.19 13.50 6.20
CA TYR A 241 -2.56 13.35 4.91
C TYR A 241 -1.10 13.79 4.99
N PHE A 242 -0.20 12.96 4.46
CA PHE A 242 1.23 13.24 4.38
C PHE A 242 1.76 12.94 2.98
N THR A 243 2.88 13.57 2.63
CA THR A 243 3.63 13.27 1.40
C THR A 243 5.07 12.98 1.79
N GLU A 244 5.62 11.85 1.36
CA GLU A 244 7.05 11.57 1.40
C GLU A 244 7.63 11.63 0.00
N THR A 245 8.62 12.49 -0.21
CA THR A 245 9.22 12.72 -1.52
C THR A 245 10.62 12.10 -1.59
N TYR A 246 10.89 11.37 -2.68
CA TYR A 246 12.15 10.72 -2.97
C TYR A 246 12.63 11.11 -4.36
N MET A 247 13.85 11.63 -4.45
CA MET A 247 14.50 11.90 -5.73
C MET A 247 15.39 10.74 -6.12
N PHE A 248 15.06 10.06 -7.22
CA PHE A 248 15.89 9.02 -7.80
C PHE A 248 17.20 9.62 -8.32
N ASN A 249 18.31 9.04 -7.91
CA ASN A 249 19.63 9.39 -8.40
C ASN A 249 20.23 8.16 -9.10
N PRO A 250 20.39 8.17 -10.44
CA PRO A 250 20.90 7.03 -11.18
C PRO A 250 22.25 6.50 -10.68
N GLU A 251 23.17 7.38 -10.31
CA GLU A 251 24.52 7.01 -9.84
C GLU A 251 24.48 6.30 -8.49
N ARG A 252 23.52 6.69 -7.63
CA ARG A 252 23.33 6.09 -6.30
C ARG A 252 22.47 4.83 -6.36
N ASP A 253 21.36 4.89 -7.08
CA ASP A 253 20.26 3.95 -6.92
C ASP A 253 20.33 2.77 -7.89
N ILE A 254 20.91 2.93 -9.09
CA ILE A 254 21.10 1.80 -10.01
C ILE A 254 22.05 0.76 -9.42
N PRO A 255 23.23 1.12 -8.85
CA PRO A 255 24.09 0.15 -8.20
C PRO A 255 23.42 -0.54 -7.01
N ARG A 256 22.60 0.18 -6.23
CA ARG A 256 21.84 -0.38 -5.10
C ARG A 256 20.80 -1.38 -5.57
N LEU A 257 20.02 -1.04 -6.60
CA LEU A 257 19.02 -1.94 -7.19
C LEU A 257 19.68 -3.19 -7.75
N LYS A 258 20.81 -3.03 -8.44
CA LYS A 258 21.58 -4.16 -8.98
C LYS A 258 22.04 -5.11 -7.87
N ALA A 259 22.71 -4.57 -6.84
CA ALA A 259 23.20 -5.37 -5.72
C ALA A 259 22.06 -6.12 -5.02
N HIS A 260 20.93 -5.44 -4.76
CA HIS A 260 19.78 -6.07 -4.13
C HIS A 260 19.13 -7.18 -4.99
N CYS A 261 19.12 -7.01 -6.31
CA CYS A 261 18.71 -8.07 -7.23
C CYS A 261 19.69 -9.26 -7.20
N GLU A 262 21.00 -9.02 -7.14
CA GLU A 262 22.02 -10.05 -7.04
C GLU A 262 21.89 -10.86 -5.74
N ASP A 263 21.66 -10.17 -4.62
CA ASP A 263 21.42 -10.81 -3.32
C ASP A 263 20.13 -11.66 -3.33
N LEU A 264 19.05 -11.16 -3.95
CA LEU A 264 17.81 -11.93 -4.09
C LEU A 264 18.00 -13.14 -5.01
N ILE A 265 18.79 -13.03 -6.08
CA ILE A 265 19.12 -14.18 -6.93
C ILE A 265 19.83 -15.25 -6.11
N GLN A 266 20.84 -14.88 -5.31
CA GLN A 266 21.54 -15.85 -4.47
C GLN A 266 20.59 -16.55 -3.50
N PHE A 267 19.72 -15.79 -2.82
CA PHE A 267 18.68 -16.35 -1.97
C PHE A 267 17.78 -17.34 -2.72
N ILE A 268 17.34 -16.97 -3.93
CA ILE A 268 16.49 -17.81 -4.78
C ILE A 268 17.19 -19.10 -5.19
N GLU A 269 18.48 -19.05 -5.54
CA GLU A 269 19.23 -20.23 -5.95
C GLU A 269 19.47 -21.18 -4.77
N ASP A 270 19.85 -20.66 -3.61
CA ASP A 270 20.07 -21.45 -2.39
C ASP A 270 18.78 -22.14 -1.93
N ASN A 271 17.63 -21.51 -2.19
CA ASN A 271 16.31 -21.99 -1.80
C ASN A 271 15.46 -22.50 -2.98
N ARG A 272 16.10 -22.80 -4.13
CA ARG A 272 15.39 -23.17 -5.37
C ARG A 272 14.44 -24.35 -5.21
N HIS A 273 14.75 -25.27 -4.30
CA HIS A 273 13.94 -26.44 -3.96
C HIS A 273 12.58 -26.09 -3.29
N LEU A 274 12.44 -24.89 -2.72
CA LEU A 274 11.22 -24.39 -2.10
C LEU A 274 10.35 -23.57 -3.09
N ILE A 275 10.88 -23.24 -4.26
CA ILE A 275 10.20 -22.37 -5.24
C ILE A 275 9.38 -23.22 -6.21
N THR A 276 8.06 -23.10 -6.09
CA THR A 276 7.08 -23.81 -6.91
C THR A 276 6.62 -22.96 -8.09
N ASP A 277 6.44 -21.65 -7.91
CA ASP A 277 6.05 -20.74 -8.98
C ASP A 277 7.26 -20.38 -9.84
N LYS A 278 7.20 -20.73 -11.13
CA LYS A 278 8.33 -20.58 -12.05
C LYS A 278 8.38 -19.24 -12.79
N LYS A 279 7.39 -18.36 -12.61
CA LYS A 279 7.38 -17.02 -13.22
C LYS A 279 8.55 -16.15 -12.75
N ILE A 280 9.06 -16.40 -11.55
CA ILE A 280 10.26 -15.73 -11.02
C ILE A 280 11.49 -15.98 -11.90
N PHE A 281 11.55 -17.11 -12.61
CA PHE A 281 12.60 -17.50 -13.55
C PHE A 281 12.25 -17.16 -15.01
N ASN A 282 11.23 -16.34 -15.23
CA ASN A 282 10.68 -16.07 -16.55
C ASN A 282 10.25 -17.35 -17.32
N LEU A 283 9.85 -18.38 -16.58
CA LEU A 283 9.25 -19.61 -17.11
C LEU A 283 7.73 -19.51 -16.89
N GLN A 284 6.94 -20.10 -17.80
CA GLN A 284 5.46 -20.01 -17.80
C GLN A 284 4.83 -20.33 -16.44
#